data_AF-A0A127T5S1-F1
#
_entry.id   AF-A0A127T5S1-F1
#
_cell.length_a   1.000
_cell.length_b   1.000
_cell.length_c   1.000
_cell.angle_alpha   90.00
_cell.angle_beta   90.00
_cell.angle_gamma   90.00
#
_symmetry.space_group_name_H-M   'P 1'
#
loop_
_entity.id
_entity.type
_entity.pdbx_description
1 polymer ?
#
loop_
_entity_poly.entity_id
_entity_poly.type
_entity_poly.pdbx_seq_one_letter_code
_entity_poly.pdbx_strand_id
1 'polypeptide(L)'
;VVKYGEAYGDDGLWEGSLRVFDNRMTVNFSENAKTIGECTHCSGKTSNFENCAFANCNDLVLICEQCKQDPELLYHTAACRDQALVASR
;
A
#
# COMPACT_ATOMS: atom_id res chain seq x y z
N VAL A 1 3.07 18.58 7.37
CA VAL A 1 2.78 17.93 6.06
C VAL A 1 1.45 18.36 5.47
N VAL A 2 0.30 18.19 6.16
CA VAL A 2 -1.03 18.50 5.60
C VAL A 2 -1.16 19.95 5.10
N LYS A 3 -0.86 20.95 5.96
CA LYS A 3 -0.88 22.38 5.57
C LYS A 3 0.02 22.73 4.38
N TYR A 4 1.08 21.95 4.17
CA TYR A 4 1.98 22.15 3.03
C TYR A 4 1.31 21.63 1.75
N GLY A 5 0.81 20.39 1.76
CA GLY A 5 0.11 19.83 0.61
C GLY A 5 -1.19 20.56 0.26
N GLU A 6 -1.89 21.13 1.25
CA GLU A 6 -3.05 22.01 0.99
C GLU A 6 -2.65 23.32 0.27
N ALA A 7 -1.49 23.88 0.59
CA ALA A 7 -1.04 25.15 0.03
C ALA A 7 -0.34 25.01 -1.33
N TYR A 8 0.38 23.91 -1.54
CA TYR A 8 1.26 23.73 -2.71
C TYR A 8 0.90 22.52 -3.57
N GLY A 9 0.11 21.57 -3.06
CA GLY A 9 -0.28 20.36 -3.81
C GLY A 9 0.92 19.65 -4.46
N ASP A 10 0.75 19.30 -5.73
CA ASP A 10 1.78 18.68 -6.57
C ASP A 10 2.73 19.71 -7.23
N ASP A 11 2.47 21.02 -7.09
CA ASP A 11 3.36 22.09 -7.57
C ASP A 11 4.47 22.41 -6.55
N GLY A 12 4.40 21.80 -5.36
CA GLY A 12 5.43 21.85 -4.33
C GLY A 12 6.49 20.75 -4.47
N LEU A 13 7.11 20.39 -3.35
CA LEU A 13 8.08 19.31 -3.23
C LEU A 13 7.44 17.97 -2.84
N TRP A 14 6.11 17.93 -2.74
CA TRP A 14 5.38 16.71 -2.40
C TRP A 14 5.10 15.90 -3.67
N GLU A 15 5.29 14.58 -3.62
CA GLU A 15 4.98 13.68 -4.73
C GLU A 15 4.17 12.48 -4.24
N GLY A 16 3.02 12.24 -4.88
CA GLY A 16 2.16 11.07 -4.66
C GLY A 16 1.19 11.18 -3.49
N SER A 17 0.69 10.02 -3.04
CA SER A 17 -0.38 9.95 -2.04
C SER A 17 0.14 10.12 -0.61
N LEU A 18 -0.58 10.87 0.23
CA LEU A 18 -0.34 10.95 1.66
C LEU A 18 -1.05 9.81 2.39
N ARG A 19 -0.30 8.93 3.05
CA ARG A 19 -0.85 7.93 3.99
C ARG A 19 -1.46 8.64 5.20
N VAL A 20 -2.70 8.31 5.52
CA VAL A 20 -3.43 8.77 6.71
C VAL A 20 -3.86 7.59 7.57
N PHE A 21 -3.88 7.76 8.89
CA PHE A 21 -4.15 6.68 9.85
C PHE A 21 -5.63 6.60 10.23
N ASP A 22 -6.49 6.57 9.23
CA ASP A 22 -7.93 6.33 9.35
C ASP A 22 -8.45 5.51 8.15
N ASN A 23 -9.76 5.29 8.08
CA ASN A 23 -10.40 4.45 7.06
C ASN A 23 -10.18 4.92 5.61
N ARG A 24 -9.73 6.15 5.39
CA ARG A 24 -9.43 6.65 4.03
C ARG A 24 -8.17 6.02 3.46
N MET A 25 -7.29 5.54 4.33
CA MET A 25 -5.99 4.97 4.04
C MET A 25 -4.99 5.95 3.41
N THR A 26 -5.33 6.53 2.27
CA THR A 26 -4.54 7.52 1.55
C THR A 26 -5.40 8.70 1.14
N VAL A 27 -4.78 9.88 1.01
CA VAL A 27 -5.39 11.07 0.42
C VAL A 27 -4.44 11.64 -0.62
N ASN A 28 -4.99 12.15 -1.70
CA ASN A 28 -4.25 12.92 -2.69
C ASN A 28 -4.55 14.41 -2.47
N PHE A 29 -3.55 15.27 -2.67
CA PHE A 29 -3.76 16.72 -2.64
C PHE A 29 -4.35 17.26 -3.94
N SER A 30 -4.25 16.52 -5.04
CA SER A 30 -4.89 16.83 -6.31
C SER A 30 -5.24 15.55 -7.09
N GLU A 31 -5.99 15.68 -8.18
CA GLU A 31 -6.29 14.58 -9.10
C GLU A 31 -5.08 14.13 -9.93
N ASN A 32 -4.03 14.95 -10.01
CA ASN A 32 -2.81 14.70 -10.79
C ASN A 32 -1.69 14.03 -9.99
N ALA A 33 -1.97 13.63 -8.74
CA ALA A 33 -0.97 13.01 -7.87
C ALA A 33 -0.37 11.76 -8.52
N LYS A 34 0.95 11.73 -8.66
CA LYS A 34 1.66 10.62 -9.30
C LYS A 34 1.62 9.36 -8.43
N THR A 35 1.44 8.20 -9.06
CA THR A 35 1.63 6.92 -8.36
C THR A 35 3.12 6.57 -8.30
N ILE A 36 3.72 6.78 -7.13
CA ILE A 36 5.16 6.56 -6.91
C ILE A 36 5.50 5.15 -6.38
N GLY A 37 4.51 4.45 -5.83
CA GLY A 37 4.71 3.10 -5.29
C GLY A 37 4.76 2.03 -6.38
N GLU A 38 5.39 0.91 -6.04
CA GLU A 38 5.54 -0.26 -6.91
C GLU A 38 5.09 -1.51 -6.17
N CYS A 39 4.27 -2.31 -6.85
CA CYS A 39 3.74 -3.56 -6.32
C CYS A 39 4.90 -4.50 -5.99
N THR A 40 4.90 -5.05 -4.78
CA THR A 40 5.95 -5.96 -4.30
C THR A 40 6.05 -7.25 -5.15
N HIS A 41 4.98 -7.62 -5.86
CA HIS A 41 4.93 -8.89 -6.61
C HIS A 41 5.22 -8.74 -8.12
N CYS A 42 4.80 -7.64 -8.73
CA CYS A 42 4.89 -7.46 -10.19
C CYS A 42 5.57 -6.16 -10.63
N SER A 43 6.01 -5.33 -9.67
CA SER A 43 6.58 -3.99 -9.91
C SER A 43 5.65 -3.00 -10.62
N GLY A 44 4.37 -3.35 -10.81
CA GLY A 44 3.37 -2.44 -11.36
C GLY A 44 3.09 -1.25 -10.45
N LYS A 45 2.78 -0.08 -11.01
CA LYS A 45 2.50 1.14 -10.22
C LYS A 45 1.26 0.96 -9.34
N THR A 46 1.38 1.26 -8.06
CA THR A 46 0.27 1.19 -7.10
C THR A 46 0.54 2.10 -5.89
N SER A 47 -0.53 2.60 -5.27
CA SER A 47 -0.51 3.23 -3.94
C SER A 47 -1.29 2.43 -2.91
N ASN A 48 -1.76 1.23 -3.26
CA ASN A 48 -2.63 0.43 -2.42
C ASN A 48 -1.82 -0.39 -1.40
N PHE A 49 -2.00 -0.05 -0.13
CA PHE A 49 -1.42 -0.75 1.01
C PHE A 49 -2.48 -1.60 1.69
N GLU A 50 -2.22 -2.89 1.82
CA GLU A 50 -3.07 -3.85 2.53
C GLU A 50 -2.34 -4.40 3.75
N ASN A 51 -3.08 -4.90 4.74
CA ASN A 51 -2.46 -5.70 5.79
C ASN A 51 -1.94 -7.01 5.20
N CYS A 52 -0.77 -7.46 5.66
CA CYS A 52 -0.33 -8.82 5.40
C CYS A 52 -1.40 -9.81 5.87
N ALA A 53 -1.74 -10.79 5.03
CA ALA A 53 -2.79 -11.77 5.34
C ALA A 53 -2.44 -12.73 6.49
N PHE A 54 -1.17 -12.78 6.92
CA PHE A 54 -0.82 -13.48 8.15
C PHE A 54 -1.25 -12.67 9.37
N ALA A 55 -2.27 -13.13 10.10
CA ALA A 55 -2.89 -12.40 11.20
C ALA A 55 -1.93 -12.00 12.35
N ASN A 56 -0.81 -12.70 12.52
CA ASN A 56 0.21 -12.35 13.52
C ASN A 56 1.30 -11.41 12.98
N CYS A 57 1.18 -10.96 11.73
CA CYS A 57 2.05 -9.97 11.11
C CYS A 57 1.33 -8.62 11.05
N ASN A 58 2.01 -7.56 11.49
CA ASN A 58 1.48 -6.19 11.47
C ASN A 58 2.07 -5.34 10.34
N ASP A 59 2.74 -5.96 9.37
CA ASP A 59 3.33 -5.26 8.24
C ASP A 59 2.29 -5.08 7.10
N LEU A 60 2.50 -4.03 6.32
CA LEU A 60 1.70 -3.74 5.14
C LEU A 60 2.34 -4.33 3.87
N VAL A 61 1.51 -4.75 2.93
CA VAL A 61 1.88 -5.16 1.57
C VAL A 61 1.52 -4.04 0.61
N LEU A 62 2.48 -3.55 -0.17
CA LEU A 62 2.19 -2.64 -1.28
C LEU A 62 1.83 -3.48 -2.52
N ILE A 63 0.55 -3.56 -2.84
CA ILE A 63 0.01 -4.51 -3.81
C ILE A 63 -0.90 -3.81 -4.82
N CYS A 64 -0.81 -4.14 -6.11
CA CYS A 64 -1.74 -3.60 -7.11
C CYS A 64 -3.09 -4.35 -7.09
N GLU A 65 -4.12 -3.72 -7.64
CA GLU A 65 -5.49 -4.30 -7.69
C GLU A 65 -5.55 -5.66 -8.40
N GLN A 66 -4.65 -5.91 -9.36
CA GLN A 66 -4.57 -7.21 -10.04
C GLN A 66 -3.97 -8.29 -9.13
N CYS A 67 -2.81 -8.03 -8.50
CA CYS A 67 -2.18 -8.99 -7.59
C CYS A 67 -3.02 -9.25 -6.35
N LYS A 68 -3.81 -8.27 -5.90
CA LYS A 68 -4.76 -8.41 -4.79
C LYS A 68 -5.84 -9.48 -5.01
N GLN A 69 -6.09 -9.88 -6.26
CA GLN A 69 -7.06 -10.96 -6.55
C GLN A 69 -6.48 -12.36 -6.30
N ASP A 70 -5.17 -12.49 -6.12
CA ASP A 70 -4.51 -13.77 -5.87
C ASP A 70 -4.23 -13.94 -4.36
N PRO A 71 -4.88 -14.90 -3.67
CA PRO A 71 -4.65 -15.17 -2.25
C PRO A 71 -3.18 -15.43 -1.89
N GLU A 72 -2.38 -15.97 -2.81
CA GLU A 72 -0.97 -16.29 -2.58
C GLU A 72 -0.07 -15.04 -2.55
N LEU A 73 -0.58 -13.91 -3.07
CA LEU A 73 0.12 -12.63 -3.14
C LEU A 73 -0.31 -11.66 -2.03
N LEU A 74 -1.16 -12.05 -1.08
CA LEU A 74 -1.62 -11.17 0.00
C LEU A 74 -0.62 -11.02 1.17
N TYR A 75 0.64 -11.41 0.96
CA TYR A 75 1.66 -11.49 2.01
C TYR A 75 2.87 -10.64 1.67
N HIS A 76 3.41 -9.92 2.65
CA HIS A 76 4.58 -9.06 2.42
C HIS A 76 5.85 -9.86 2.12
N THR A 77 5.91 -11.11 2.59
CA THR A 77 7.00 -12.07 2.35
C THR A 77 6.47 -13.50 2.16
N ALA A 78 7.24 -14.32 1.45
CA ALA A 78 6.99 -15.77 1.37
C ALA A 78 6.97 -16.44 2.76
N ALA A 79 7.81 -15.99 3.70
CA ALA A 79 7.84 -16.51 5.06
C ALA A 79 6.50 -16.31 5.79
N CYS A 80 5.85 -15.15 5.61
CA CYS A 80 4.54 -14.92 6.21
C CYS A 80 3.44 -15.80 5.61
N ARG A 81 3.47 -16.04 4.29
CA ARG A 81 2.56 -17.00 3.65
C ARG A 81 2.74 -18.39 4.25
N ASP A 82 3.98 -18.87 4.33
CA ASP A 82 4.28 -20.21 4.84
C ASP A 82 3.88 -20.33 6.33
N GLN A 83 4.11 -19.29 7.14
CA GLN A 83 3.67 -19.25 8.54
C GLN A 83 2.15 -19.24 8.70
N ALA A 84 1.42 -18.52 7.84
CA ALA A 84 -0.04 -18.53 7.84
C ALA A 84 -0.62 -19.93 7.52
N LEU A 85 -0.01 -20.65 6.57
CA LEU A 85 -0.36 -22.02 6.23
C LEU A 85 -0.09 -23.02 7.37
N VAL A 86 0.95 -22.78 8.16
CA VAL A 86 1.22 -23.59 9.36
C VAL A 86 0.25 -23.26 10.48
N ALA A 87 -0.07 -21.98 10.71
CA ALA A 87 -0.95 -21.53 11.78
C ALA A 87 -2.44 -21.88 11.57
N SER A 88 -2.82 -22.25 10.35
CA SER A 88 -4.20 -22.65 9.98
C SER A 88 -4.44 -24.16 10.05
N ARG A 89 -3.42 -24.95 10.41
CA ARG A 89 -3.50 -26.39 10.65
C ARG A 89 -3.70 -26.68 12.12
#